data_AF-A0A382LI34-F1
#
_entry.id   AF-A0A382LI34-F1
#
_cell.length_a   1.000
_cell.length_b   1.000
_cell.length_c   1.000
_cell.angle_alpha   90.00
_cell.angle_beta   90.00
_cell.angle_gamma   90.00
#
_symmetry.space_group_name_H-M   'P 1'
#
loop_
_entity.id
_entity.type
_entity.pdbx_description
1 polymer ?
#
loop_
_entity_poly.entity_id
_entity_poly.type
_entity_poly.pdbx_seq_one_letter_code
_entity_poly.pdbx_strand_id
1 'polypeptide(L)'
;MATDKEKKYIYIKGARENNLQNIDIKIPRDQFVVITGLSGSGKSSLAFDTIYAEGQRRYVESLSSYARQFIGIMEKPDLDYIEGLSPSISIDQKSTSRNPRSTVGTVTEIYDYLRLFYARVGIQHCIKCNQVVNKYTTEDVV
;
A
#
# COMPACT_ATOMS: atom_id res chain seq x y z
N MET A 1 -20.18 -22.13 9.07
CA MET A 1 -19.58 -20.92 8.46
C MET A 1 -20.37 -20.58 7.23
N ALA A 2 -21.04 -19.43 7.20
CA ALA A 2 -21.84 -19.02 6.06
C ALA A 2 -20.95 -18.94 4.81
N THR A 3 -21.27 -19.73 3.80
CA THR A 3 -20.70 -19.64 2.46
C THR A 3 -21.10 -18.30 1.88
N ASP A 4 -20.21 -17.31 1.98
CA ASP A 4 -20.34 -16.05 1.28
C ASP A 4 -20.45 -16.41 -0.21
N LYS A 5 -21.65 -16.27 -0.80
CA LYS A 5 -21.81 -16.44 -2.24
C LYS A 5 -20.82 -15.47 -2.87
N GLU A 6 -19.77 -15.98 -3.52
CA GLU A 6 -18.75 -15.15 -4.16
C GLU A 6 -19.44 -14.09 -5.00
N LYS A 7 -19.40 -12.84 -4.50
CA LYS A 7 -20.01 -11.72 -5.21
C LYS A 7 -19.19 -11.53 -6.47
N LYS A 8 -19.72 -11.97 -7.61
CA LYS A 8 -19.02 -11.95 -8.91
C LYS A 8 -18.67 -10.54 -9.41
N TYR A 9 -19.28 -9.51 -8.82
CA TYR A 9 -19.11 -8.12 -9.24
C TYR A 9 -18.95 -7.18 -8.05
N ILE A 10 -18.20 -6.10 -8.26
CA ILE A 10 -18.28 -4.86 -7.48
C ILE A 10 -19.42 -4.05 -8.07
N TYR A 11 -20.44 -3.77 -7.26
CA TYR A 11 -21.56 -2.92 -7.65
C TYR A 11 -21.33 -1.53 -7.10
N ILE A 12 -21.44 -0.52 -7.95
CA ILE A 12 -21.37 0.89 -7.58
C ILE A 12 -22.67 1.52 -8.07
N LYS A 13 -23.36 2.25 -7.19
CA LYS A 13 -24.59 2.98 -7.53
C LYS A 13 -24.50 4.43 -7.12
N GLY A 14 -24.97 5.28 -8.03
CA GLY A 14 -25.09 6.71 -7.84
C GLY A 14 -23.77 7.39 -7.53
N ALA A 15 -22.66 6.97 -8.15
CA ALA A 15 -21.38 7.64 -7.93
C ALA A 15 -21.41 9.06 -8.53
N ARG A 16 -21.17 10.06 -7.68
CA ARG A 16 -21.26 11.49 -7.99
C ARG A 16 -19.96 12.24 -7.72
N GLU A 17 -18.90 11.51 -7.42
CA GLU A 17 -17.70 12.15 -6.92
C GLU A 17 -17.00 13.01 -7.98
N ASN A 18 -16.62 14.25 -7.62
CA ASN A 18 -16.18 15.29 -8.57
C ASN A 18 -17.19 15.58 -9.70
N ASN A 19 -16.90 15.12 -10.93
CA ASN A 19 -17.72 15.38 -12.12
C ASN A 19 -18.52 14.15 -12.59
N LEU A 20 -18.55 13.08 -11.79
CA LEU A 20 -19.35 11.90 -12.09
C LEU A 20 -20.84 12.24 -12.05
N GLN A 21 -21.58 11.81 -13.08
CA GLN A 21 -22.98 12.18 -13.29
C GLN A 21 -23.93 11.12 -12.75
N ASN A 22 -23.84 10.82 -11.45
CA ASN A 22 -24.70 9.83 -10.77
C ASN A 22 -24.70 8.46 -11.48
N ILE A 23 -23.51 7.88 -11.65
CA ILE A 23 -23.33 6.69 -12.49
C ILE A 23 -23.48 5.39 -11.71
N ASP A 24 -24.04 4.38 -12.39
CA ASP A 24 -24.16 3.00 -11.90
C ASP A 24 -23.24 2.07 -12.69
N ILE A 25 -22.36 1.34 -12.00
CA ILE A 25 -21.36 0.49 -12.64
C ILE A 25 -21.33 -0.90 -11.99
N LYS A 26 -21.09 -1.93 -12.82
CA LYS A 26 -20.79 -3.29 -12.40
C LYS A 26 -19.41 -3.67 -12.90
N ILE A 27 -18.47 -3.89 -11.99
CA ILE A 27 -17.09 -4.29 -12.31
C ILE A 27 -16.93 -5.77 -11.98
N PRO A 28 -16.50 -6.65 -12.91
CA PRO A 28 -16.26 -8.05 -12.59
C PRO A 28 -15.11 -8.18 -11.58
N ARG A 29 -15.31 -9.00 -10.54
CA ARG A 29 -14.24 -9.30 -9.58
C ARG A 29 -13.25 -10.29 -10.17
N ASP A 30 -12.05 -10.28 -9.59
CA ASP A 30 -10.96 -11.21 -9.92
C ASP A 30 -10.56 -11.18 -11.40
N GLN A 31 -10.75 -10.00 -12.01
CA GLN A 31 -10.40 -9.73 -13.40
C GLN A 31 -9.52 -8.49 -13.51
N PHE A 32 -8.72 -8.46 -14.58
CA PHE A 32 -7.95 -7.29 -14.95
C PHE A 32 -8.86 -6.31 -15.70
N VAL A 33 -9.38 -5.30 -14.98
CA VAL A 33 -10.30 -4.31 -15.54
C VAL A 33 -9.57 -3.02 -15.85
N VAL A 34 -9.76 -2.51 -17.07
CA VAL A 34 -9.20 -1.24 -17.53
C VAL A 34 -10.30 -0.20 -17.65
N ILE A 35 -10.14 0.94 -16.98
CA ILE A 35 -11.02 2.11 -17.13
C ILE A 35 -10.38 3.06 -18.14
N THR A 36 -11.07 3.31 -19.26
CA THR A 36 -10.58 4.13 -20.37
C THR A 36 -11.52 5.31 -20.66
N GLY A 37 -11.04 6.29 -21.44
CA GLY A 37 -11.78 7.50 -21.80
C GLY A 37 -10.90 8.75 -21.92
N LEU A 38 -11.43 9.79 -22.55
CA LEU A 38 -10.76 11.08 -22.77
C LEU A 38 -10.30 11.74 -21.45
N SER A 39 -9.26 12.58 -21.49
CA SER A 39 -8.85 13.35 -20.32
C SER A 39 -10.03 14.14 -19.72
N GLY A 40 -10.14 14.17 -18.40
CA GLY A 40 -11.26 14.82 -17.70
C GLY A 40 -12.58 14.02 -17.66
N SER A 41 -12.66 12.83 -18.27
CA SER A 41 -13.90 12.03 -18.29
C SER A 41 -14.31 11.40 -16.94
N GLY A 42 -13.65 11.72 -15.83
CA GLY A 42 -13.95 11.17 -14.50
C GLY A 42 -13.33 9.80 -14.19
N LYS A 43 -12.37 9.31 -14.99
CA LYS A 43 -11.68 8.02 -14.73
C LYS A 43 -11.01 7.98 -13.36
N SER A 44 -10.22 9.01 -13.06
CA SER A 44 -9.52 9.09 -11.78
C SER A 44 -10.49 9.27 -10.62
N SER A 45 -11.57 10.03 -10.83
CA SER A 45 -12.63 10.21 -9.84
C SER A 45 -13.31 8.90 -9.50
N LEU A 46 -13.59 8.06 -10.51
CA LEU A 46 -14.14 6.72 -10.28
C LEU A 46 -13.11 5.78 -9.62
N ALA A 47 -11.89 5.70 -10.15
CA ALA A 47 -10.90 4.73 -9.70
C ALA A 47 -10.31 5.06 -8.33
N PHE A 48 -9.82 6.29 -8.15
CA PHE A 48 -9.10 6.72 -6.97
C PHE A 48 -10.03 7.35 -5.94
N ASP A 49 -10.81 8.36 -6.35
CA ASP A 49 -11.59 9.15 -5.40
C ASP A 49 -12.87 8.43 -4.94
N THR A 50 -13.35 7.43 -5.69
CA THR A 50 -14.54 6.64 -5.32
C THR A 50 -14.16 5.22 -4.86
N ILE A 51 -13.64 4.39 -5.76
CA ILE A 51 -13.40 2.96 -5.49
C ILE A 51 -12.30 2.78 -4.44
N TYR A 52 -11.13 3.38 -4.66
CA TYR A 52 -10.01 3.26 -3.73
C TYR A 52 -10.30 3.95 -2.38
N ALA A 53 -10.86 5.16 -2.40
CA ALA A 53 -11.21 5.88 -1.17
C ALA A 53 -12.17 5.05 -0.30
N GLU A 54 -13.24 4.51 -0.86
CA GLU A 54 -14.20 3.71 -0.10
C GLU A 54 -13.61 2.37 0.36
N GLY A 55 -12.79 1.71 -0.46
CA GLY A 55 -12.18 0.43 -0.10
C GLY A 55 -11.17 0.58 1.03
N GLN A 56 -10.38 1.67 1.01
CA GLN A 56 -9.47 1.99 2.09
C GLN A 56 -10.22 2.43 3.34
N ARG A 57 -11.28 3.25 3.21
CA ARG A 57 -12.13 3.69 4.33
C ARG A 57 -12.74 2.51 5.08
N ARG A 58 -13.37 1.56 4.36
CA ARG A 58 -13.96 0.34 4.94
C ARG A 58 -12.93 -0.54 5.63
N TYR A 59 -11.72 -0.63 5.06
CA TYR A 59 -10.64 -1.39 5.69
C TYR A 59 -10.23 -0.75 7.02
N VAL A 60 -10.07 0.57 7.07
CA VAL A 60 -9.76 1.30 8.31
C VAL A 60 -10.88 1.17 9.33
N GLU A 61 -12.14 1.20 8.90
CA GLU A 61 -13.31 0.95 9.76
C GLU A 61 -13.34 -0.47 10.33
N SER A 62 -12.63 -1.44 9.75
CA SER A 62 -12.51 -2.78 10.33
C SER A 62 -11.43 -2.90 11.41
N LEU A 63 -10.56 -1.89 11.55
CA LEU A 63 -9.50 -1.86 12.55
C LEU A 63 -10.04 -1.50 13.94
N SER A 64 -9.22 -1.73 14.96
CA SER A 64 -9.54 -1.41 16.36
C SER A 64 -9.84 0.07 16.55
N SER A 65 -10.68 0.38 17.54
CA SER A 65 -11.02 1.78 17.90
C SER A 65 -9.78 2.62 18.19
N TYR A 66 -8.74 2.02 18.78
CA TYR A 66 -7.45 2.65 19.01
C TYR A 66 -6.70 2.98 17.71
N ALA A 67 -6.63 2.03 16.77
CA ALA A 67 -5.95 2.26 15.48
C ALA A 67 -6.62 3.38 14.66
N ARG A 68 -7.95 3.50 14.75
CA ARG A 68 -8.71 4.58 14.07
C ARG A 68 -8.38 5.98 14.58
N GLN A 69 -7.81 6.13 15.78
CA GLN A 69 -7.39 7.46 16.28
C GLN A 69 -6.18 8.01 15.52
N PHE A 70 -5.33 7.13 14.97
CA PHE A 70 -4.10 7.52 14.28
C PHE A 70 -4.22 7.52 12.76
N ILE A 71 -5.23 6.84 12.24
CA ILE A 71 -5.47 6.76 10.81
C ILE A 71 -6.47 7.85 10.46
N GLY A 72 -6.00 8.86 9.72
CA GLY A 72 -6.85 9.96 9.25
C GLY A 72 -8.12 9.42 8.61
N ILE A 73 -9.26 9.93 9.06
CA ILE A 73 -10.56 9.59 8.49
C ILE A 73 -10.54 10.07 7.05
N MET A 74 -10.54 9.15 6.08
CA MET A 74 -10.79 9.52 4.70
C MET A 74 -12.23 9.99 4.57
N GLU A 75 -12.42 11.08 3.85
CA GLU A 75 -13.75 11.55 3.50
C GLU A 75 -14.51 10.44 2.78
N LYS A 76 -15.77 10.26 3.18
CA LYS A 76 -16.64 9.29 2.55
C LYS A 76 -16.99 9.83 1.15
N PRO A 77 -16.71 9.08 0.08
CA PRO A 77 -17.04 9.55 -1.27
C PRO A 77 -18.56 9.63 -1.50
N ASP A 78 -18.99 10.56 -2.34
CA ASP A 78 -20.37 10.76 -2.73
C ASP A 78 -20.85 9.67 -3.70
N LEU A 79 -21.50 8.66 -3.10
CA LEU A 79 -22.17 7.57 -3.79
C LEU A 79 -23.31 7.01 -2.94
N ASP A 80 -24.32 6.43 -3.57
CA ASP A 80 -25.46 5.86 -2.86
C ASP A 80 -25.12 4.51 -2.23
N TYR A 81 -24.49 3.65 -3.02
CA TYR A 81 -24.20 2.29 -2.59
C TYR A 81 -23.00 1.69 -3.29
N ILE A 82 -22.18 0.94 -2.55
CA ILE A 82 -21.13 0.11 -3.13
C ILE A 82 -20.98 -1.21 -2.37
N GLU A 83 -20.85 -2.29 -3.12
CA GLU A 83 -20.84 -3.65 -2.60
C GLU A 83 -19.84 -4.52 -3.35
N GLY A 84 -19.30 -5.54 -2.66
CA GLY A 84 -18.35 -6.46 -3.25
C GLY A 84 -16.93 -5.88 -3.35
N LEU A 85 -16.66 -4.77 -2.66
CA LEU A 85 -15.36 -4.12 -2.66
C LEU A 85 -14.41 -4.82 -1.66
N SER A 86 -13.21 -5.19 -2.13
CA SER A 86 -12.10 -5.63 -1.27
C SER A 86 -11.39 -4.43 -0.63
N PRO A 87 -10.58 -4.63 0.43
CA PRO A 87 -9.55 -3.66 0.80
C PRO A 87 -8.74 -3.27 -0.44
N SER A 88 -8.63 -1.96 -0.69
CA SER A 88 -8.03 -1.43 -1.91
C SER A 88 -6.67 -0.81 -1.64
N ILE A 89 -5.76 -0.98 -2.60
CA ILE A 89 -4.43 -0.36 -2.61
C ILE A 89 -4.32 0.45 -3.89
N SER A 90 -3.91 1.71 -3.77
CA SER A 90 -3.59 2.55 -4.91
C SER A 90 -2.11 2.43 -5.22
N ILE A 91 -1.79 2.24 -6.49
CA ILE A 91 -0.43 2.36 -7.02
C ILE A 91 -0.49 3.51 -8.03
N ASP A 92 -0.14 4.71 -7.58
CA ASP A 92 -0.09 5.91 -8.41
C ASP A 92 1.36 6.33 -8.70
N GLN A 93 1.52 7.26 -9.64
CA GLN A 93 2.82 7.85 -9.97
C GLN A 93 3.13 9.08 -9.11
N LYS A 94 2.59 9.20 -7.88
CA LYS A 94 2.96 10.34 -7.03
C LYS A 94 4.45 10.24 -6.69
N SER A 95 5.10 11.40 -6.73
CA SER A 95 6.56 11.51 -6.71
C SER A 95 7.16 10.70 -5.58
N THR A 96 8.08 9.79 -5.95
CA THR A 96 8.95 9.13 -4.98
C THR A 96 9.65 10.20 -4.15
N SER A 97 9.45 10.17 -2.83
CA SER A 97 10.13 11.07 -1.90
C SER A 97 11.63 11.13 -2.23
N ARG A 98 12.12 12.34 -2.55
CA ARG A 98 13.54 12.57 -2.87
C ARG A 98 14.34 12.62 -1.59
N ASN A 99 14.48 11.49 -0.92
CA ASN A 99 15.42 11.33 0.17
C ASN A 99 16.73 10.77 -0.39
N PRO A 100 17.87 11.48 -0.28
CA PRO A 100 19.15 11.02 -0.82
C PRO A 100 19.66 9.71 -0.19
N ARG A 101 19.11 9.28 0.95
CA ARG A 101 19.41 7.98 1.58
C ARG A 101 18.46 6.86 1.16
N SER A 102 17.43 7.18 0.37
CA SER A 102 16.51 6.18 -0.17
C SER A 102 17.08 5.59 -1.45
N THR A 103 17.20 4.28 -1.50
CA THR A 103 17.65 3.50 -2.65
C THR A 103 16.62 2.43 -2.99
N VAL A 104 16.75 1.77 -4.14
CA VAL A 104 15.90 0.62 -4.47
C VAL A 104 15.94 -0.45 -3.37
N GLY A 105 17.12 -0.67 -2.77
CA GLY A 105 17.28 -1.65 -1.70
C GLY A 105 16.53 -1.29 -0.42
N THR A 106 16.38 -0.01 -0.08
CA THR A 106 15.61 0.42 1.10
C THR A 106 14.11 0.46 0.84
N VAL A 107 13.68 0.83 -0.38
CA VAL A 107 12.25 0.87 -0.74
C VAL A 107 11.65 -0.53 -0.84
N THR A 108 12.44 -1.51 -1.30
CA THR A 108 12.02 -2.91 -1.42
C THR A 108 12.31 -3.73 -0.17
N GLU A 109 12.84 -3.11 0.89
CA GLU A 109 13.31 -3.76 2.13
C GLU A 109 14.42 -4.82 1.96
N ILE A 110 14.89 -5.09 0.73
CA ILE A 110 15.99 -6.03 0.45
C ILE A 110 17.24 -5.67 1.26
N TYR A 111 17.53 -4.38 1.42
CA TYR A 111 18.68 -3.94 2.20
C TYR A 111 18.58 -4.36 3.67
N ASP A 112 17.38 -4.40 4.26
CA ASP A 112 17.19 -4.83 5.64
C ASP A 112 17.43 -6.34 5.79
N TYR A 113 17.00 -7.14 4.81
CA TYR A 113 17.38 -8.55 4.75
C TYR A 113 18.89 -8.75 4.61
N LEU A 114 19.54 -7.97 3.74
CA LEU A 114 21.00 -8.02 3.59
C LEU A 114 21.73 -7.65 4.89
N ARG A 115 21.26 -6.63 5.62
CA ARG A 115 21.83 -6.26 6.92
C ARG A 115 21.76 -7.40 7.92
N LEU A 116 20.61 -8.07 8.02
CA LEU A 116 20.46 -9.24 8.89
C LEU A 116 21.36 -10.41 8.44
N PHE A 117 21.46 -10.62 7.13
CA PHE A 117 22.31 -11.66 6.55
C PHE A 117 23.80 -11.42 6.88
N TYR A 118 24.33 -10.23 6.58
CA TYR A 118 25.72 -9.88 6.88
C TYR A 118 26.00 -9.79 8.38
N ALA A 119 25.05 -9.35 9.20
CA ALA A 119 25.22 -9.35 10.65
C ALA A 119 25.33 -10.76 11.26
N ARG A 120 24.67 -11.76 10.65
CA ARG A 120 24.66 -13.14 11.16
C ARG A 120 25.74 -14.02 10.57
N VAL A 121 26.10 -13.83 9.30
CA VAL A 121 27.00 -14.72 8.55
C VAL A 121 28.28 -14.01 8.09
N GLY A 122 28.31 -12.68 8.11
CA GLY A 122 29.46 -11.91 7.67
C GLY A 122 30.66 -12.08 8.59
N ILE A 123 31.78 -12.48 8.03
CA ILE A 123 33.08 -12.49 8.72
C ILE A 123 33.64 -11.06 8.66
N GLN A 124 33.99 -10.51 9.82
CA GLN A 124 34.51 -9.16 9.92
C GLN A 124 36.01 -9.13 9.62
N HIS A 125 36.45 -8.15 8.83
CA HIS A 125 37.85 -7.94 8.48
C HIS A 125 38.30 -6.51 8.81
N CYS A 126 39.55 -6.36 9.25
CA CYS A 126 40.15 -5.05 9.47
C CYS A 126 40.43 -4.34 8.14
N ILE A 127 39.99 -3.07 8.00
CA ILE A 127 40.16 -2.31 6.75
C ILE A 127 41.61 -1.94 6.40
N LYS A 128 42.55 -2.02 7.35
CA LYS A 128 43.96 -1.66 7.13
C LYS A 128 44.83 -2.87 6.78
N CYS A 129 44.67 -3.98 7.51
CA CYS A 129 45.50 -5.18 7.34
C CYS A 129 44.75 -6.39 6.75
N ASN A 130 43.43 -6.28 6.51
CA ASN A 130 42.55 -7.31 5.96
C ASN A 130 42.45 -8.63 6.76
N GLN A 131 42.98 -8.66 7.98
CA GLN A 131 42.87 -9.81 8.87
C GLN A 131 41.47 -9.94 9.48
N VAL A 132 41.07 -11.17 9.78
CA VAL A 132 39.80 -11.47 10.46
C VAL A 132 39.80 -10.88 11.86
N VAL A 133 38.73 -10.16 12.21
CA VAL A 133 38.57 -9.56 13.53
C VAL A 133 38.23 -10.64 14.56
N ASN A 134 39.00 -10.69 15.64
CA ASN A 134 38.78 -11.60 16.76
C ASN A 134 38.28 -10.84 17.99
N LYS A 135 37.74 -11.57 18.96
CA LYS A 135 37.32 -11.01 20.25
C LYS A 135 38.55 -10.56 21.05
N TYR A 136 38.58 -9.30 21.47
CA TYR A 136 39.60 -8.78 22.39
C TYR A 136 39.26 -9.12 23.84
N THR A 137 40.28 -9.45 24.62
CA THR A 137 40.20 -9.54 26.09
C THR A 137 40.47 -8.18 26.72
N THR A 138 40.21 -8.04 28.02
CA THR A 138 40.51 -6.80 28.75
C THR A 138 42.01 -6.48 28.79
N GLU A 139 42.87 -7.50 28.77
CA GLU A 139 44.33 -7.33 28.77
C GLU A 139 44.86 -6.81 27.43
N ASP A 140 44.19 -7.15 26.31
CA ASP A 140 44.58 -6.72 24.96
C ASP A 140 44.32 -5.23 24.67
N VAL A 141 43.53 -4.55 25.51
CA VAL A 141 43.07 -3.16 25.31
C VAL A 141 43.84 -2.17 26.21
N VAL A 142 44.61 -2.67 27.18
CA VAL A 142 45.37 -1.85 28.15
C VAL A 142 46.76 -1.50 27.62
#